data_AF-A0A368C6T6-F1
#
_entry.id   AF-A0A368C6T6-F1
#
_cell.length_a   1.000
_cell.length_b   1.000
_cell.length_c   1.000
_cell.angle_alpha   90.00
_cell.angle_beta   90.00
_cell.angle_gamma   90.00
#
_symmetry.space_group_name_H-M   'P 1'
#
loop_
_entity.id
_entity.type
_entity.pdbx_description
1 polymer ?
#
loop_
_entity_poly.entity_id
_entity_poly.type
_entity_poly.pdbx_seq_one_letter_code
_entity_poly.pdbx_strand_id
1 'polypeptide(L)'
;MSRHQHRTVVKRVHPHAWRWRLLAASVLLSGCVAAGVWWGQHLAGAPTLLTDQSAVLQDQINQLQLQAEADQQTLNELRDDLRQRAADFAALGDMLALYRSVLAPEEADVPVVIRPPELVKLGDDSRWRLSMLVHRAEKGDAV
;
A
#
# COMPACT_ATOMS: atom_id res chain seq x y z
N MET A 1 -79.82 48.47 -40.29
CA MET A 1 -78.37 48.70 -40.12
C MET A 1 -78.01 48.43 -38.68
N SER A 2 -77.12 47.46 -38.44
CA SER A 2 -76.82 46.83 -37.15
C SER A 2 -76.08 47.77 -36.19
N ARG A 3 -76.64 47.99 -34.99
CA ARG A 3 -76.00 48.72 -33.90
C ARG A 3 -74.99 47.80 -33.22
N HIS A 4 -73.69 48.05 -33.40
CA HIS A 4 -72.64 47.40 -32.63
C HIS A 4 -72.60 47.96 -31.21
N GLN A 5 -73.00 47.13 -30.25
CA GLN A 5 -73.00 47.47 -28.84
C GLN A 5 -71.63 47.14 -28.25
N HIS A 6 -70.81 48.18 -28.04
CA HIS A 6 -69.52 48.03 -27.38
C HIS A 6 -69.72 47.67 -25.91
N ARG A 7 -69.44 46.41 -25.57
CA ARG A 7 -69.42 45.91 -24.20
C ARG A 7 -68.08 46.27 -23.56
N THR A 8 -68.06 47.34 -22.77
CA THR A 8 -66.91 47.69 -21.94
C THR A 8 -66.85 46.76 -20.73
N VAL A 9 -65.86 45.86 -20.70
CA VAL A 9 -65.60 44.98 -19.56
C VAL A 9 -64.73 45.74 -18.57
N VAL A 10 -65.33 46.12 -17.43
CA VAL A 10 -64.60 46.73 -16.31
C VAL A 10 -63.81 45.65 -15.59
N LYS A 11 -62.50 45.58 -15.89
CA LYS A 11 -61.57 44.64 -15.26
C LYS A 11 -61.20 45.19 -13.87
N ARG A 12 -61.78 44.62 -12.81
CA ARG A 12 -61.37 44.95 -11.44
C ARG A 12 -59.98 44.38 -11.19
N VAL A 13 -58.95 45.20 -11.37
CA VAL A 13 -57.57 44.85 -11.03
C VAL A 13 -57.40 45.09 -9.54
N HIS A 14 -57.28 44.03 -8.76
CA HIS A 14 -56.95 44.14 -7.33
C HIS A 14 -55.47 44.54 -7.19
N PRO A 15 -55.14 45.76 -6.72
CA PRO A 15 -53.78 46.28 -6.71
C PRO A 15 -52.84 45.51 -5.76
N HIS A 16 -53.39 44.74 -4.82
CA HIS A 16 -52.60 44.00 -3.84
C HIS A 16 -52.34 42.53 -4.22
N ALA A 17 -52.88 42.02 -5.34
CA ALA A 17 -52.66 40.64 -5.77
C ALA A 17 -51.17 40.33 -6.06
N TRP A 18 -50.41 41.33 -6.51
CA TRP A 18 -48.98 41.19 -6.74
C TRP A 18 -48.18 41.07 -5.44
N ARG A 19 -48.59 41.76 -4.37
CA ARG A 19 -47.96 41.64 -3.03
C ARG A 19 -48.15 40.26 -2.44
N TRP A 20 -49.36 39.70 -2.55
CA TRP A 20 -49.64 38.33 -2.08
C TRP A 20 -48.87 37.27 -2.87
N ARG A 21 -48.65 37.48 -4.17
CA ARG A 21 -47.81 36.60 -5.00
C ARG A 21 -46.34 36.66 -4.61
N LEU A 22 -45.82 37.85 -4.32
CA LEU A 22 -44.44 38.01 -3.83
C LEU A 22 -44.26 37.36 -2.45
N LEU A 23 -45.21 37.53 -1.54
CA LEU A 23 -45.19 36.88 -0.23
C LEU A 23 -45.28 35.35 -0.35
N ALA A 24 -46.13 34.82 -1.22
CA ALA A 24 -46.21 33.39 -1.47
C ALA A 24 -44.89 32.83 -2.05
N ALA A 25 -44.27 33.57 -2.97
CA ALA A 25 -42.99 33.19 -3.55
C ALA A 25 -41.86 33.20 -2.51
N SER A 26 -41.80 34.21 -1.65
CA SER A 26 -40.77 34.27 -0.60
C SER A 26 -40.94 33.18 0.45
N VAL A 27 -42.18 32.84 0.81
CA VAL A 27 -42.48 31.74 1.74
C VAL A 27 -42.09 30.39 1.14
N LEU A 28 -42.39 30.15 -0.13
CA LEU A 28 -41.97 28.94 -0.84
C LEU A 28 -40.45 28.80 -0.89
N LEU A 29 -39.74 29.89 -1.21
CA LEU A 29 -38.28 29.90 -1.29
C LEU A 29 -37.65 29.63 0.08
N SER A 30 -38.16 30.26 1.13
CA SER A 30 -37.74 30.01 2.52
C SER A 30 -38.01 28.56 2.94
N GLY A 31 -39.18 28.02 2.59
CA GLY A 31 -39.53 26.62 2.86
C GLY A 31 -38.61 25.62 2.18
N CYS A 32 -38.26 25.85 0.91
CA CYS A 32 -37.30 25.01 0.18
C CYS A 32 -35.89 25.07 0.81
N VAL A 33 -35.43 26.25 1.22
CA VAL A 33 -34.12 26.39 1.90
C VAL A 33 -34.13 25.69 3.25
N ALA A 34 -35.18 25.87 4.06
CA ALA A 34 -35.31 25.22 5.36
C ALA A 34 -35.39 23.69 5.22
N ALA A 35 -36.15 23.19 4.25
CA ALA A 35 -36.21 21.76 3.94
C ALA A 35 -34.85 21.21 3.48
N GLY A 36 -34.13 21.94 2.62
CA GLY A 36 -32.79 21.56 2.18
C GLY A 36 -31.78 21.51 3.33
N VAL A 37 -31.82 22.49 4.23
CA VAL A 37 -30.96 22.53 5.43
C VAL A 37 -31.32 21.40 6.40
N TRP A 38 -32.62 21.16 6.63
CA TRP A 38 -33.09 20.08 7.50
C TRP A 38 -32.70 18.70 6.95
N TRP A 39 -32.83 18.50 5.63
CA TRP A 39 -32.40 17.29 4.96
C TRP A 39 -30.88 17.11 5.01
N GLY A 40 -30.13 18.20 4.82
CA GLY A 40 -28.67 18.21 4.94
C GLY A 40 -28.19 17.88 6.36
N GLN A 41 -28.87 18.40 7.38
CA GLN A 41 -28.59 18.05 8.78
C GLN A 41 -28.98 16.59 9.10
N HIS A 42 -30.07 16.08 8.53
CA HIS A 42 -30.44 14.67 8.68
C HIS A 42 -29.45 13.71 8.00
N LEU A 43 -28.83 14.08 6.88
CA LEU A 43 -27.73 13.30 6.27
C LEU A 43 -26.41 13.47 7.03
N ALA A 44 -26.07 14.68 7.47
CA ALA A 44 -24.89 14.93 8.29
C ALA A 44 -24.99 14.28 9.69
N GLY A 45 -26.22 14.03 10.17
CA GLY A 45 -26.55 13.29 11.37
C GLY A 45 -26.33 11.78 11.28
N ALA A 46 -25.89 11.25 10.14
CA ALA A 46 -25.38 9.88 10.01
C ALA A 46 -23.84 9.83 9.83
N PRO A 47 -23.02 10.28 10.79
CA PRO A 47 -21.56 10.32 10.64
C PRO A 47 -20.85 9.13 11.28
N THR A 48 -21.24 7.89 10.99
CA THR A 48 -20.62 6.72 11.66
C THR A 48 -19.92 5.79 10.68
N LEU A 49 -20.57 5.36 9.60
CA LEU A 49 -20.03 4.29 8.74
C LEU A 49 -18.76 4.64 7.95
N LEU A 50 -18.62 5.87 7.45
CA LEU A 50 -17.44 6.30 6.69
C LEU A 50 -16.25 6.64 7.61
N THR A 51 -16.53 7.23 8.77
CA THR A 51 -15.52 7.55 9.78
C THR A 51 -14.91 6.27 10.35
N ASP A 52 -15.74 5.27 10.68
CA ASP A 52 -15.27 3.98 11.20
C ASP A 52 -14.40 3.23 10.18
N GLN A 53 -14.77 3.22 8.90
CA GLN A 53 -13.93 2.61 7.85
C GLN A 53 -12.58 3.34 7.69
N SER A 54 -12.58 4.67 7.75
CA SER A 54 -11.33 5.44 7.68
C SER A 54 -10.41 5.16 8.87
N ALA A 55 -10.97 5.01 10.08
CA ALA A 55 -10.20 4.68 11.27
C ALA A 55 -9.60 3.27 11.20
N VAL A 56 -10.35 2.28 10.70
CA VAL A 56 -9.85 0.90 10.49
C VAL A 56 -8.74 0.85 9.45
N LEU A 57 -8.88 1.58 8.34
CA LEU A 57 -7.84 1.66 7.32
C LEU A 57 -6.57 2.35 7.85
N GLN A 58 -6.73 3.40 8.66
CA GLN A 58 -5.62 4.09 9.30
C GLN A 58 -4.86 3.15 10.24
N ASP A 59 -5.59 2.34 11.03
CA ASP A 59 -4.98 1.37 11.94
C ASP A 59 -4.24 0.26 11.17
N GLN A 60 -4.81 -0.23 10.07
CA GLN A 60 -4.13 -1.21 9.20
C GLN A 60 -2.85 -0.64 8.58
N ILE A 61 -2.87 0.62 8.14
CA ILE A 61 -1.67 1.28 7.61
C ILE A 61 -0.60 1.40 8.70
N ASN A 62 -0.98 1.80 9.92
CA ASN A 62 -0.04 1.89 11.03
C ASN A 62 0.55 0.51 11.38
N GLN A 63 -0.28 -0.54 11.41
CA GLN A 63 0.20 -1.91 11.66
C GLN A 63 1.16 -2.39 10.57
N LEU A 64 0.85 -2.15 9.30
CA LEU A 64 1.72 -2.51 8.18
C LEU A 64 3.03 -1.74 8.20
N GLN A 65 3.01 -0.45 8.59
CA GLN A 65 4.23 0.34 8.75
C GLN A 65 5.11 -0.21 9.87
N LEU A 66 4.54 -0.52 11.03
CA LEU A 66 5.28 -1.11 12.13
C LEU A 66 5.88 -2.47 11.75
N GLN A 67 5.14 -3.30 11.01
CA GLN A 67 5.64 -4.57 10.52
C GLN A 67 6.79 -4.39 9.51
N ALA A 68 6.65 -3.43 8.58
CA ALA A 68 7.71 -3.13 7.62
C ALA A 68 8.99 -2.60 8.28
N GLU A 69 8.87 -1.79 9.34
CA GLU A 69 10.03 -1.33 10.12
C GLU A 69 10.72 -2.49 10.85
N ALA A 70 9.96 -3.39 11.47
CA ALA A 70 10.51 -4.58 12.11
C ALA A 70 11.22 -5.50 11.11
N ASP A 71 10.61 -5.74 9.94
CA ASP A 71 11.20 -6.55 8.87
C ASP A 71 12.51 -5.94 8.36
N GLN A 72 12.58 -4.61 8.20
CA GLN A 72 13.81 -3.94 7.80
C GLN A 72 14.93 -4.09 8.84
N GLN A 73 14.60 -4.04 10.13
CA GLN A 73 15.58 -4.28 11.19
C GLN A 73 16.12 -5.72 11.13
N THR A 74 15.24 -6.71 11.01
CA THR A 74 15.64 -8.13 10.88
C THR A 74 16.51 -8.36 9.64
N LEU A 75 16.16 -7.77 8.50
CA LEU A 75 16.96 -7.89 7.28
C LEU A 75 18.36 -7.27 7.43
N ASN A 76 18.47 -6.13 8.12
CA ASN A 76 19.77 -5.52 8.38
C ASN A 76 20.64 -6.40 9.27
N GLU A 77 20.07 -6.95 10.34
CA GLU A 77 20.78 -7.86 11.25
C GLU A 77 21.26 -9.14 10.53
N LEU A 78 20.38 -9.76 9.73
CA LEU A 78 20.74 -10.93 8.92
C LEU A 78 21.85 -10.62 7.92
N ARG A 79 21.80 -9.45 7.28
CA ARG A 79 22.85 -9.02 6.35
C ARG A 79 24.20 -8.87 7.06
N ASP A 80 24.21 -8.31 8.25
CA ASP A 80 25.43 -8.11 9.01
C ASP A 80 25.98 -9.45 9.56
N ASP A 81 25.12 -10.37 10.01
CA ASP A 81 25.53 -11.74 10.37
C ASP A 81 26.13 -12.49 9.18
N LEU A 82 25.51 -12.39 8.00
CA LEU A 82 26.05 -13.00 6.77
C LEU A 82 27.40 -12.41 6.37
N ARG A 83 27.58 -11.10 6.52
CA ARG A 83 28.89 -10.44 6.28
C ARG A 83 29.94 -10.93 7.28
N GLN A 84 29.58 -11.05 8.55
CA GLN A 84 30.47 -11.55 9.58
C GLN A 84 30.91 -12.98 9.28
N ARG A 85 29.96 -13.87 8.97
CA ARG A 85 30.26 -15.26 8.60
C ARG A 85 31.13 -15.36 7.35
N ALA A 86 30.89 -14.52 6.34
CA ALA A 86 31.73 -14.48 5.15
C ALA A 86 33.17 -14.09 5.47
N ALA A 87 33.38 -13.13 6.38
CA ALA A 87 34.70 -12.76 6.88
C ALA A 87 35.37 -13.90 7.67
N ASP A 88 34.61 -14.59 8.53
CA ASP A 88 35.11 -15.73 9.30
C ASP A 88 35.55 -16.89 8.39
N PHE A 89 34.78 -17.17 7.32
CA PHE A 89 35.17 -18.17 6.32
C PHE A 89 36.43 -17.78 5.56
N ALA A 90 36.60 -16.50 5.22
CA ALA A 90 37.82 -16.02 4.58
C ALA A 90 39.04 -16.21 5.51
N ALA A 91 38.91 -15.86 6.80
CA ALA A 91 39.97 -16.06 7.79
C ALA A 91 40.33 -17.55 7.98
N LEU A 92 39.32 -18.43 8.01
CA LEU A 92 39.52 -19.89 8.04
C LEU A 92 40.23 -20.39 6.77
N GLY A 93 39.85 -19.85 5.60
CA GLY A 93 40.52 -20.13 4.33
C GLY A 93 41.99 -19.76 4.35
N ASP A 94 42.33 -18.56 4.85
CA ASP A 94 43.71 -18.09 4.98
C ASP A 94 44.52 -18.95 5.95
N MET A 95 43.93 -19.33 7.09
CA MET A 95 44.59 -20.25 8.04
C MET A 95 44.85 -21.62 7.40
N LEU A 96 43.89 -22.18 6.66
CA LEU A 96 44.08 -23.45 5.95
C LEU A 96 45.14 -23.35 4.86
N ALA A 97 45.20 -22.24 4.11
CA ALA A 97 46.25 -22.00 3.14
C ALA A 97 47.62 -21.94 3.80
N LEU A 98 47.73 -21.27 4.96
CA LEU A 98 48.93 -21.24 5.77
C LEU A 98 49.34 -22.66 6.22
N TYR A 99 48.41 -23.44 6.79
CA TYR A 99 48.69 -24.82 7.18
C TYR A 99 49.13 -25.69 6.00
N ARG A 100 48.49 -25.55 4.84
CA ARG A 100 48.88 -26.28 3.61
C ARG A 100 50.30 -25.91 3.19
N SER A 101 50.65 -24.63 3.24
CA SER A 101 51.99 -24.16 2.84
C SER A 101 53.11 -24.71 3.74
N VAL A 102 52.83 -24.93 5.02
CA VAL A 102 53.82 -25.43 6.00
C VAL A 102 53.93 -26.96 5.99
N LEU A 103 52.81 -27.68 5.85
CA LEU A 103 52.77 -29.14 6.03
C LEU A 103 52.87 -29.94 4.72
N ALA A 104 52.48 -29.37 3.57
CA ALA A 104 52.45 -30.07 2.29
C ALA A 104 52.74 -29.12 1.10
N PRO A 105 53.98 -28.59 0.99
CA PRO A 105 54.35 -27.68 -0.09
C PRO A 105 54.24 -28.31 -1.49
N GLU A 106 54.38 -29.64 -1.62
CA GLU A 106 54.25 -30.40 -2.87
C GLU A 106 52.78 -30.57 -3.34
N GLU A 107 51.79 -30.44 -2.45
CA GLU A 107 50.34 -30.61 -2.75
C GLU A 107 49.61 -29.28 -3.01
N ALA A 108 50.33 -28.15 -3.01
CA ALA A 108 49.77 -26.80 -3.14
C ALA A 108 49.05 -26.55 -4.48
N ASP A 109 49.28 -27.39 -5.49
CA ASP A 109 48.84 -27.16 -6.86
C ASP A 109 47.44 -27.72 -7.19
N VAL A 110 46.72 -28.28 -6.20
CA VAL A 110 45.33 -28.76 -6.40
C VAL A 110 44.34 -27.72 -5.88
N PRO A 111 43.63 -26.98 -6.76
CA PRO A 111 42.61 -26.03 -6.34
C PRO A 111 41.33 -26.76 -5.91
N VAL A 112 40.81 -26.42 -4.73
CA VAL A 112 39.45 -26.81 -4.31
C VAL A 112 38.48 -25.82 -4.92
N VAL A 113 37.64 -26.28 -5.85
CA VAL A 113 36.64 -25.44 -6.51
C VAL A 113 35.33 -25.55 -5.74
N ILE A 114 35.00 -24.50 -5.00
CA ILE A 114 33.69 -24.36 -4.35
C ILE A 114 32.74 -23.75 -5.38
N ARG A 115 31.76 -24.52 -5.86
CA ARG A 115 30.73 -24.02 -6.77
C ARG A 115 29.79 -23.08 -5.98
N PRO A 116 29.37 -21.92 -6.53
CA PRO A 116 28.47 -21.01 -5.84
C PRO A 116 27.19 -21.73 -5.41
N PRO A 117 26.70 -21.47 -4.17
CA PRO A 117 25.54 -22.17 -3.65
C PRO A 117 24.28 -21.77 -4.43
N GLU A 118 23.49 -22.77 -4.83
CA GLU A 118 22.22 -22.54 -5.50
C GLU A 118 21.10 -22.42 -4.47
N LEU A 119 20.35 -21.31 -4.57
CA LEU A 119 19.17 -21.05 -3.75
C LEU A 119 17.93 -21.33 -4.61
N VAL A 120 17.25 -22.43 -4.33
CA VAL A 120 16.04 -22.83 -5.07
C VAL A 120 14.81 -22.67 -4.19
N LYS A 121 13.81 -21.92 -4.68
CA LYS A 121 12.51 -21.78 -4.02
C LYS A 121 11.73 -23.09 -4.16
N LEU A 122 11.40 -23.71 -3.03
CA LEU A 122 10.75 -25.01 -2.99
C LEU A 122 9.22 -24.82 -2.90
N GLY A 123 8.57 -24.73 -4.06
CA GLY A 123 7.10 -24.66 -4.17
C GLY A 123 6.46 -23.35 -3.67
N ASP A 124 5.14 -23.40 -3.45
CA ASP A 124 4.31 -22.24 -3.07
C ASP A 124 4.42 -21.86 -1.57
N ASP A 125 4.93 -22.74 -0.71
CA ASP A 125 4.94 -22.59 0.75
C ASP A 125 6.07 -21.70 1.31
N SER A 126 6.60 -20.74 0.54
CA SER A 126 7.65 -19.82 1.02
C SER A 126 8.90 -20.50 1.64
N ARG A 127 9.21 -21.74 1.23
CA ARG A 127 10.40 -22.49 1.70
C ARG A 127 11.53 -22.35 0.70
N TRP A 128 12.74 -22.09 1.21
CA TRP A 128 13.97 -21.97 0.42
C TRP A 128 14.90 -23.13 0.73
N ARG A 129 15.46 -23.76 -0.29
CA ARG A 129 16.48 -24.80 -0.15
C ARG A 129 17.81 -24.23 -0.64
N LEU A 130 18.78 -24.18 0.27
CA LEU A 130 20.17 -23.85 -0.03
C LEU A 130 20.95 -25.15 -0.18
N SER A 131 21.52 -25.41 -1.36
CA SER A 131 22.41 -26.54 -1.60
C SER A 131 23.82 -26.05 -1.91
N MET A 132 24.81 -26.53 -1.15
CA MET A 132 26.22 -26.24 -1.33
C MET A 132 26.95 -27.54 -1.65
N LEU A 133 27.55 -27.62 -2.84
CA LEU A 133 28.36 -28.77 -3.27
C LEU A 133 29.83 -28.38 -3.25
N VAL A 134 30.62 -29.10 -2.45
CA VAL A 134 32.07 -28.93 -2.35
C VAL A 134 32.73 -30.07 -3.13
N HIS A 135 33.28 -29.77 -4.30
CA HIS A 135 34.06 -30.73 -5.06
C HIS A 135 35.56 -30.50 -4.83
N ARG A 136 36.24 -31.56 -4.37
CA ARG A 136 37.70 -31.65 -4.44
C ARG A 136 38.02 -32.14 -5.85
N ALA A 137 38.62 -31.29 -6.69
CA ALA A 137 39.08 -31.72 -8.00
C ALA A 137 40.23 -32.73 -7.81
N GLU A 138 39.94 -34.01 -8.04
CA GLU A 138 40.97 -35.02 -8.20
C GLU A 138 41.49 -34.92 -9.65
N LYS A 139 42.81 -34.82 -9.79
CA LYS A 139 43.50 -34.69 -11.07
C LYS A 139 43.34 -36.02 -11.83
N GLY A 140 42.26 -36.16 -12.60
CA GLY A 140 42.00 -37.41 -13.31
C GLY A 140 40.83 -37.47 -14.28
N ASP A 141 39.90 -36.52 -14.33
CA ASP A 141 38.79 -36.58 -15.28
C ASP A 141 38.68 -35.29 -16.10
N ALA A 142 39.56 -35.22 -17.10
CA ALA A 142 39.40 -34.36 -18.26
C ALA A 142 39.28 -35.29 -19.48
N VAL A 143 38.05 -35.69 -19.81
CA VAL A 143 37.59 -35.99 -21.19
C VAL A 143 36.15 -35.52 -21.32
#